data_AF-A0A952VKC6-F1
#
_entry.id   AF-A0A952VKC6-F1
#
_cell.length_a   1.000
_cell.length_b   1.000
_cell.length_c   1.000
_cell.angle_alpha   90.00
_cell.angle_beta   90.00
_cell.angle_gamma   90.00
#
_symmetry.space_group_name_H-M   'P 1'
#
loop_
_entity.id
_entity.type
_entity.pdbx_description
1 polymer ?
#
loop_
_entity_poly.entity_id
_entity_poly.type
_entity_poly.pdbx_seq_one_letter_code
_entity_poly.pdbx_strand_id
1 'polypeptide(L)'
;MGIASGIASAMSWQEFWLDAIELLGLGGTLGAAVGAAVTLVVQAKLSRKTESLRRIDEQRIKVLSAVYAALQDMHDALQDFASPDAAGDEAARRERVFQSAANAFRMKWQRSSFLFNKTTIASFDEIWNLYKDTGYALDDARTGLDVQKRQYGRSLLQNKIAQARLALDEKIRALIGIF
;
A
#
# COMPACT_ATOMS: atom_id res chain seq x y z
N MET A 1 -5.35 53.71 -9.53
CA MET A 1 -4.30 52.70 -9.78
C MET A 1 -4.49 51.60 -8.75
N GLY A 2 -4.93 50.43 -9.20
CA GLY A 2 -5.19 49.28 -8.34
C GLY A 2 -3.90 48.54 -8.00
N ILE A 3 -3.78 48.09 -6.76
CA ILE A 3 -2.79 47.09 -6.35
C ILE A 3 -3.59 45.80 -6.14
N ALA A 4 -3.54 44.94 -7.14
CA ALA A 4 -3.96 43.56 -7.02
C ALA A 4 -2.76 42.68 -6.64
N SER A 5 -3.06 41.63 -5.87
CA SER A 5 -2.28 40.41 -5.66
C SER A 5 -1.07 40.51 -4.71
N GLY A 6 -0.84 39.59 -3.78
CA GLY A 6 -1.44 38.28 -3.58
C GLY A 6 -1.44 37.89 -2.11
N ILE A 7 -2.56 37.34 -1.67
CA ILE A 7 -2.69 36.65 -0.39
C ILE A 7 -1.91 35.34 -0.56
N ALA A 8 -0.65 35.32 -0.13
CA ALA A 8 0.00 34.07 0.24
C ALA A 8 -0.60 33.67 1.58
N SER A 9 -1.70 32.90 1.54
CA SER A 9 -2.29 32.32 2.74
C SER A 9 -1.21 31.46 3.41
N ALA A 10 -0.71 31.91 4.55
CA ALA A 10 0.20 31.13 5.37
C ALA A 10 -0.53 29.84 5.78
N MET A 11 -0.09 28.73 5.20
CA MET A 11 -0.58 27.40 5.51
C MET A 11 -0.57 27.23 7.04
N SER A 12 -1.71 26.89 7.63
CA SER A 12 -1.75 26.69 9.08
C SER A 12 -0.83 25.53 9.46
N TRP A 13 -0.24 25.57 10.66
CA TRP A 13 0.61 24.48 11.14
C TRP A 13 -0.08 23.11 11.01
N GLN A 14 -1.40 23.05 11.18
CA GLN A 14 -2.18 21.82 11.00
C GLN A 14 -2.22 21.33 9.55
N GLU A 15 -2.35 22.23 8.58
CA GLU A 15 -2.34 21.90 7.14
C GLU A 15 -0.96 21.44 6.69
N PHE A 16 0.11 22.12 7.12
CA PHE A 16 1.49 21.72 6.85
C PHE A 16 1.78 20.27 7.27
N TRP A 17 1.22 19.84 8.40
CA TRP A 17 1.44 18.49 8.91
C TRP A 17 0.51 17.42 8.31
N LEU A 18 -0.71 17.76 7.90
CA LEU A 18 -1.57 16.85 7.12
C LEU A 18 -0.94 16.60 5.75
N ASP A 19 -0.39 17.65 5.13
CA ASP A 19 0.42 17.54 3.92
C ASP A 19 1.67 16.68 4.16
N ALA A 20 2.31 16.77 5.33
CA ALA A 20 3.44 15.91 5.67
C ALA A 20 3.04 14.43 5.79
N ILE A 21 1.87 14.10 6.37
CA ILE A 21 1.33 12.72 6.42
C ILE A 21 1.02 12.21 5.01
N GLU A 22 0.40 13.05 4.19
CA GLU A 22 0.07 12.74 2.80
C GLU A 22 1.33 12.53 1.97
N LEU A 23 2.34 13.41 2.10
CA LEU A 23 3.67 13.27 1.50
C LEU A 23 4.34 11.96 1.94
N LEU A 24 4.34 11.63 3.23
CA LEU A 24 4.93 10.38 3.72
C LEU A 24 4.22 9.14 3.18
N GLY A 25 2.88 9.14 3.16
CA GLY A 25 2.07 8.04 2.66
C GLY A 25 2.08 7.89 1.14
N LEU A 26 2.36 8.97 0.39
CA LEU A 26 2.27 9.00 -1.07
C LEU A 26 3.59 9.10 -1.82
N GLY A 27 4.72 9.52 -1.21
CA GLY A 27 6.00 9.50 -1.95
C GLY A 27 7.17 10.36 -1.46
N GLY A 28 6.99 11.28 -0.53
CA GLY A 28 7.99 12.25 -0.06
C GLY A 28 9.11 11.67 0.82
N THR A 29 10.29 12.27 0.71
CA THR A 29 11.51 11.92 1.47
C THR A 29 11.54 12.48 2.89
N LEU A 30 12.29 11.77 3.75
CA LEU A 30 12.95 12.17 5.02
C LEU A 30 12.20 11.89 6.33
N GLY A 31 12.83 11.03 7.15
CA GLY A 31 12.36 10.54 8.45
C GLY A 31 12.04 11.59 9.52
N ALA A 32 12.36 12.87 9.30
CA ALA A 32 11.91 13.98 10.15
C ALA A 32 10.39 14.18 10.10
N ALA A 33 9.76 13.92 8.95
CA ALA A 33 8.31 14.04 8.80
C ALA A 33 7.55 12.93 9.56
N VAL A 34 8.11 11.71 9.68
CA VAL A 34 7.49 10.60 10.43
C VAL A 34 7.41 10.91 11.93
N GLY A 35 8.52 11.40 12.52
CA GLY A 35 8.54 11.78 13.94
C GLY A 35 7.54 12.89 14.27
N ALA A 36 7.33 13.80 13.33
CA ALA A 36 6.40 14.89 13.52
C ALA A 36 4.92 14.50 13.27
N ALA A 37 4.64 13.62 12.30
CA ALA A 37 3.32 13.01 12.13
C ALA A 37 2.88 12.26 13.39
N VAL A 38 3.78 11.47 13.99
CA VAL A 38 3.53 10.78 15.27
C VAL A 38 3.25 11.78 16.38
N THR A 39 4.03 12.87 16.48
CA THR A 39 3.84 13.93 17.47
C THR A 39 2.46 14.57 17.36
N LEU A 40 1.94 14.76 16.14
CA LEU A 40 0.62 15.35 15.92
C LEU A 40 -0.53 14.40 16.25
N VAL A 41 -0.40 13.11 15.92
CA VAL A 41 -1.37 12.10 16.35
C VAL A 41 -1.44 12.06 17.88
N VAL A 42 -0.29 12.14 18.55
CA VAL A 42 -0.21 12.19 20.02
C VAL A 42 -0.82 13.49 20.56
N GLN A 43 -0.48 14.66 20.01
CA GLN A 43 -1.02 15.94 20.44
C GLN A 43 -2.54 16.09 20.17
N ALA A 44 -3.03 15.56 19.04
CA ALA A 44 -4.46 15.54 18.72
C ALA A 44 -5.23 14.64 19.70
N LYS A 45 -4.66 13.48 20.06
CA LYS A 45 -5.23 12.59 21.10
C LYS A 45 -5.23 13.26 22.48
N LEU A 46 -4.16 13.96 22.84
CA LEU A 46 -4.02 14.65 24.13
C LEU A 46 -4.94 15.87 24.23
N SER A 47 -5.12 16.63 23.16
CA SER A 47 -5.93 17.86 23.14
C SER A 47 -7.44 17.64 22.97
N ARG A 48 -7.89 16.38 22.72
CA ARG A 48 -9.30 16.00 22.47
C ARG A 48 -10.01 16.90 21.44
N LYS A 49 -9.28 17.55 20.53
CA LYS A 49 -9.87 18.36 19.47
C LYS A 49 -10.46 17.44 18.41
N THR A 50 -11.77 17.24 18.47
CA THR A 50 -12.54 16.34 17.58
C THR A 50 -12.26 16.60 16.10
N GLU A 51 -12.11 17.86 15.69
CA GLU A 51 -11.83 18.22 14.28
C GLU A 51 -10.43 17.81 13.83
N SER A 52 -9.41 17.93 14.69
CA SER A 52 -8.04 17.49 14.34
C SER A 52 -7.94 15.97 14.26
N LEU A 53 -8.65 15.25 15.12
CA LEU A 53 -8.76 13.78 15.05
C LEU A 53 -9.50 13.34 13.78
N ARG A 54 -10.59 14.01 13.41
CA ARG A 54 -11.35 13.75 12.18
C ARG A 54 -10.47 13.88 10.92
N ARG A 55 -9.68 14.95 10.82
CA ARG A 55 -8.75 15.16 9.69
C ARG A 55 -7.62 14.13 9.63
N ILE A 56 -7.12 13.67 10.78
CA ILE A 56 -6.13 12.60 10.85
C ILE A 56 -6.72 11.28 10.35
N ASP A 57 -7.96 10.96 10.75
CA ASP A 57 -8.64 9.75 10.28
C ASP A 57 -8.93 9.80 8.78
N GLU A 58 -9.35 10.95 8.25
CA GLU A 58 -9.51 11.15 6.80
C GLU A 58 -8.19 10.91 6.03
N GLN A 59 -7.07 11.46 6.53
CA GLN A 59 -5.76 11.24 5.91
C GLN A 59 -5.31 9.78 6.01
N ARG A 60 -5.54 9.13 7.16
CA ARG A 60 -5.27 7.70 7.33
C ARG A 60 -6.08 6.84 6.35
N ILE A 61 -7.34 7.19 6.09
CA ILE A 61 -8.19 6.50 5.10
C ILE A 61 -7.62 6.72 3.68
N LYS A 62 -7.25 7.94 3.31
CA LYS A 62 -6.63 8.21 2.00
C LYS A 62 -5.35 7.39 1.78
N VAL A 63 -4.48 7.35 2.79
CA VAL A 63 -3.25 6.55 2.73
C VAL A 63 -3.57 5.06 2.62
N LEU A 64 -4.55 4.56 3.39
CA LEU A 64 -5.00 3.17 3.30
C LEU A 64 -5.50 2.82 1.90
N SER A 65 -6.35 3.67 1.31
CA SER A 65 -6.87 3.49 -0.04
C SER A 65 -5.74 3.46 -1.08
N ALA A 66 -4.74 4.32 -0.95
CA ALA A 66 -3.58 4.33 -1.86
C ALA A 66 -2.69 3.09 -1.70
N VAL A 67 -2.48 2.60 -0.47
CA VAL A 67 -1.77 1.34 -0.21
C VAL A 67 -2.54 0.16 -0.81
N TYR A 68 -3.86 0.15 -0.62
CA TYR A 68 -4.72 -0.90 -1.11
C TYR A 68 -4.81 -0.93 -2.64
N ALA A 69 -4.87 0.23 -3.30
CA ALA A 69 -4.78 0.32 -4.75
C ALA A 69 -3.45 -0.27 -5.27
N ALA A 70 -2.31 0.08 -4.65
CA ALA A 70 -1.02 -0.51 -5.03
C ALA A 70 -0.96 -2.04 -4.79
N LEU A 71 -1.66 -2.55 -3.77
CA LEU A 71 -1.81 -3.98 -3.53
C LEU A 71 -2.65 -4.64 -4.65
N GLN A 72 -3.71 -3.98 -5.12
CA GLN A 72 -4.52 -4.44 -6.26
C GLN A 72 -3.70 -4.46 -7.55
N ASP A 73 -2.94 -3.41 -7.85
CA ASP A 73 -2.05 -3.37 -9.02
C ASP A 73 -1.04 -4.53 -9.00
N MET A 74 -0.45 -4.80 -7.82
CA MET A 74 0.46 -5.94 -7.64
C MET A 74 -0.26 -7.28 -7.84
N HIS A 75 -1.50 -7.41 -7.38
CA HIS A 75 -2.29 -8.62 -7.60
C HIS A 75 -2.54 -8.87 -9.07
N ASP A 76 -2.99 -7.87 -9.81
CA ASP A 76 -3.33 -7.98 -11.22
C ASP A 76 -2.07 -8.32 -12.04
N ALA A 77 -0.93 -7.69 -11.70
CA ALA A 77 0.35 -8.03 -12.29
C ALA A 77 0.80 -9.48 -11.98
N LEU A 78 0.54 -9.98 -10.77
CA LEU A 78 0.84 -11.37 -10.42
C LEU A 78 -0.07 -12.34 -11.18
N GLN A 79 -1.35 -12.02 -11.35
CA GLN A 79 -2.27 -12.85 -12.14
C GLN A 79 -1.80 -12.96 -13.59
N ASP A 80 -1.43 -11.82 -14.20
CA ASP A 80 -0.90 -11.78 -15.56
C ASP A 80 0.40 -12.60 -15.69
N PHE A 81 1.31 -12.48 -14.72
CA PHE A 81 2.54 -13.26 -14.69
C PHE A 81 2.31 -14.77 -14.49
N ALA A 82 1.32 -15.15 -13.67
CA ALA A 82 0.97 -16.55 -13.42
C ALA A 82 0.28 -17.23 -14.61
N SER A 83 -0.17 -16.45 -15.60
CA SER A 83 -0.96 -16.93 -16.72
C SER A 83 -0.21 -17.96 -17.59
N PRO A 84 -0.87 -19.02 -18.08
CA PRO A 84 -0.23 -20.10 -18.84
C PRO A 84 0.23 -19.74 -20.24
N ASP A 85 -0.25 -18.64 -20.80
CA ASP A 85 0.10 -18.16 -22.14
C ASP A 85 1.42 -17.38 -22.18
N ALA A 86 1.97 -17.01 -21.01
CA ALA A 86 3.22 -16.28 -20.92
C ALA A 86 4.42 -17.17 -21.30
N ALA A 87 5.06 -16.88 -22.44
CA ALA A 87 6.24 -17.60 -22.93
C ALA A 87 7.34 -16.65 -23.40
N GLY A 88 8.61 -17.06 -23.27
CA GLY A 88 9.77 -16.30 -23.75
C GLY A 88 9.82 -14.88 -23.19
N ASP A 89 10.01 -13.90 -24.08
CA ASP A 89 10.14 -12.47 -23.74
C ASP A 89 8.89 -11.90 -23.05
N GLU A 90 7.71 -12.45 -23.35
CA GLU A 90 6.46 -12.04 -22.72
C GLU A 90 6.46 -12.39 -21.23
N ALA A 91 6.90 -13.60 -20.88
CA ALA A 91 7.01 -14.02 -19.48
C ALA A 91 7.99 -13.12 -18.70
N ALA A 92 9.13 -12.78 -19.33
CA ALA A 92 10.10 -11.86 -18.73
C ALA A 92 9.55 -10.42 -18.59
N ARG A 93 8.70 -9.96 -19.53
CA ARG A 93 8.00 -8.67 -19.39
C ARG A 93 7.04 -8.69 -18.20
N ARG A 94 6.19 -9.71 -18.10
CA ARG A 94 5.19 -9.82 -17.03
C ARG A 94 5.83 -9.95 -15.66
N GLU A 95 6.94 -10.67 -15.54
CA GLU A 95 7.77 -10.72 -14.34
C GLU A 95 8.26 -9.33 -13.92
N ARG A 96 8.84 -8.55 -14.85
CA ARG A 96 9.29 -7.17 -14.57
C ARG A 96 8.14 -6.26 -14.12
N VAL A 97 6.97 -6.40 -14.73
CA VAL A 97 5.77 -5.64 -14.33
C VAL A 97 5.36 -6.01 -12.90
N PHE A 98 5.30 -7.30 -12.58
CA PHE A 98 5.02 -7.78 -11.21
C PHE A 98 6.05 -7.26 -10.20
N GLN A 99 7.36 -7.36 -10.49
CA GLN A 99 8.41 -6.86 -9.61
C GLN A 99 8.31 -5.34 -9.40
N SER A 100 8.00 -4.57 -10.44
CA SER A 100 7.78 -3.13 -10.33
C SER A 100 6.59 -2.81 -9.42
N ALA A 101 5.45 -3.48 -9.62
CA ALA A 101 4.27 -3.31 -8.78
C ALA A 101 4.51 -3.74 -7.33
N ALA A 102 5.22 -4.85 -7.12
CA ALA A 102 5.60 -5.33 -5.80
C ALA A 102 6.49 -4.33 -5.04
N ASN A 103 7.47 -3.74 -5.73
CA ASN A 103 8.32 -2.69 -5.16
C ASN A 103 7.51 -1.42 -4.83
N ALA A 104 6.63 -0.99 -5.73
CA ALA A 104 5.77 0.17 -5.51
C ALA A 104 4.87 -0.02 -4.27
N PHE A 105 4.19 -1.18 -4.17
CA PHE A 105 3.41 -1.55 -3.01
C PHE A 105 4.27 -1.57 -1.73
N ARG A 106 5.41 -2.27 -1.76
CA ARG A 106 6.24 -2.44 -0.56
C ARG A 106 6.77 -1.12 -0.03
N MET A 107 7.24 -0.24 -0.91
CA MET A 107 7.72 1.10 -0.55
C MET A 107 6.60 1.94 0.06
N LYS A 108 5.42 1.95 -0.54
CA LYS A 108 4.25 2.67 -0.02
C LYS A 108 3.82 2.12 1.34
N TRP A 109 3.80 0.80 1.49
CA TRP A 109 3.43 0.12 2.73
C TRP A 109 4.44 0.39 3.87
N GLN A 110 5.74 0.27 3.62
CA GLN A 110 6.77 0.56 4.63
C GLN A 110 6.70 1.98 5.15
N ARG A 111 6.38 2.95 4.28
CA ARG A 111 6.29 4.36 4.64
C ARG A 111 5.02 4.70 5.40
N SER A 112 3.98 3.89 5.32
CA SER A 112 2.66 4.18 5.88
C SER A 112 2.23 3.25 7.00
N SER A 113 2.91 2.12 7.22
CA SER A 113 2.51 1.09 8.19
C SER A 113 2.34 1.64 9.61
N PHE A 114 3.13 2.66 9.98
CA PHE A 114 3.08 3.31 11.30
C PHE A 114 1.73 3.98 11.62
N LEU A 115 0.92 4.27 10.59
CA LEU A 115 -0.41 4.86 10.74
C LEU A 115 -1.48 3.82 11.10
N PHE A 116 -1.14 2.54 11.10
CA PHE A 116 -2.09 1.44 11.30
C PHE A 116 -1.83 0.66 12.58
N ASN A 117 -2.86 -0.01 13.07
CA ASN A 117 -2.73 -0.87 14.24
C ASN A 117 -1.99 -2.18 13.88
N LYS A 118 -1.48 -2.88 14.90
CA LYS A 118 -0.71 -4.13 14.71
C LYS A 118 -1.46 -5.20 13.91
N THR A 119 -2.77 -5.31 14.08
CA THR A 119 -3.59 -6.32 13.40
C THR A 119 -3.72 -6.03 11.91
N THR A 120 -3.95 -4.76 11.54
CA THR A 120 -3.92 -4.31 10.14
C THR A 120 -2.53 -4.53 9.56
N ILE A 121 -1.47 -4.19 10.30
CA ILE A 121 -0.10 -4.38 9.85
C ILE A 121 0.18 -5.86 9.52
N ALA A 122 -0.14 -6.75 10.45
CA ALA A 122 0.06 -8.19 10.28
C ALA A 122 -0.70 -8.75 9.06
N SER A 123 -1.90 -8.23 8.77
CA SER A 123 -2.71 -8.70 7.64
C SER A 123 -2.08 -8.33 6.29
N PHE A 124 -1.55 -7.10 6.17
CA PHE A 124 -0.83 -6.67 4.97
C PHE A 124 0.55 -7.35 4.83
N ASP A 125 1.24 -7.62 5.94
CA ASP A 125 2.52 -8.34 5.90
C ASP A 125 2.33 -9.83 5.54
N GLU A 126 1.25 -10.46 6.02
CA GLU A 126 0.88 -11.82 5.64
C GLU A 126 0.61 -11.92 4.14
N ILE A 127 -0.24 -11.03 3.61
CA ILE A 127 -0.57 -11.06 2.18
C ILE A 127 0.66 -10.77 1.33
N TRP A 128 1.50 -9.82 1.73
CA TRP A 128 2.77 -9.52 1.07
C TRP A 128 3.67 -10.77 0.96
N ASN A 129 3.81 -11.52 2.05
CA ASN A 129 4.63 -12.73 2.03
C ASN A 129 4.07 -13.77 1.06
N LEU A 130 2.75 -13.95 0.99
CA LEU A 130 2.13 -14.85 0.01
C LEU A 130 2.39 -14.41 -1.43
N TYR A 131 2.27 -13.11 -1.74
CA TYR A 131 2.60 -12.57 -3.07
C TYR A 131 4.06 -12.81 -3.43
N LYS A 132 4.98 -12.52 -2.50
CA LYS A 132 6.42 -12.70 -2.67
C LYS A 132 6.77 -14.17 -2.93
N ASP A 133 6.26 -15.09 -2.12
CA ASP A 133 6.51 -16.52 -2.26
C ASP A 133 5.94 -17.07 -3.58
N THR A 134 4.78 -16.56 -3.99
CA THR A 134 4.18 -16.92 -5.29
C THR A 134 5.01 -16.40 -6.46
N GLY A 135 5.47 -15.16 -6.40
CA GLY A 135 6.36 -14.57 -7.40
C GLY A 135 7.66 -15.36 -7.57
N TYR A 136 8.32 -15.73 -6.47
CA TYR A 136 9.52 -16.57 -6.52
C TYR A 136 9.25 -17.96 -7.10
N ALA A 137 8.14 -18.61 -6.72
CA ALA A 137 7.79 -19.91 -7.29
C ALA A 137 7.56 -19.85 -8.81
N LEU A 138 6.99 -18.75 -9.32
CA LEU A 138 6.77 -18.55 -10.75
C LEU A 138 8.06 -18.23 -11.51
N ASP A 139 8.97 -17.44 -10.94
CA ASP A 139 10.28 -17.13 -11.54
C ASP A 139 11.21 -18.35 -11.55
N ASP A 140 11.29 -19.12 -10.46
CA ASP A 140 12.00 -20.39 -10.42
C ASP A 140 11.51 -21.36 -11.51
N ALA A 141 10.19 -21.43 -11.71
CA ALA A 141 9.61 -22.29 -12.74
C ALA A 141 9.95 -21.81 -14.17
N ARG A 142 10.20 -20.51 -14.36
CA ARG A 142 10.64 -19.94 -15.63
C ARG A 142 12.11 -20.26 -15.91
N THR A 143 12.98 -20.14 -14.91
CA THR A 143 14.43 -20.37 -15.05
C THR A 143 14.80 -21.86 -15.10
N GLY A 144 13.95 -22.76 -14.58
CA GLY A 144 14.24 -24.20 -14.48
C GLY A 144 13.31 -25.17 -15.22
N LEU A 145 12.34 -24.73 -16.04
CA LEU A 145 11.31 -25.59 -16.65
C LEU A 145 10.59 -26.52 -15.64
N ASP A 146 10.45 -26.07 -14.40
CA ASP A 146 9.84 -26.87 -13.33
C ASP A 146 8.32 -26.65 -13.28
N VAL A 147 7.60 -27.55 -13.95
CA VAL A 147 6.13 -27.54 -14.03
C VAL A 147 5.49 -27.63 -12.63
N GLN A 148 6.14 -28.30 -11.67
CA GLN A 148 5.60 -28.45 -10.30
C GLN A 148 5.65 -27.13 -9.54
N LYS A 149 6.74 -26.35 -9.67
CA LYS A 149 6.84 -25.02 -9.06
C LYS A 149 5.83 -24.03 -9.65
N ARG A 150 5.55 -24.10 -10.96
CA ARG A 150 4.51 -23.28 -11.60
C ARG A 150 3.11 -23.64 -11.10
N GLN A 151 2.82 -24.93 -10.97
CA GLN A 151 1.56 -25.41 -10.39
C GLN A 151 1.42 -25.00 -8.93
N TYR A 152 2.51 -25.08 -8.15
CA TYR A 152 2.54 -24.63 -6.77
C TYR A 152 2.24 -23.12 -6.65
N GLY A 153 2.93 -22.27 -7.42
CA GLY A 153 2.67 -20.83 -7.44
C GLY A 153 1.21 -20.50 -7.79
N ARG A 154 0.64 -21.19 -8.79
CA ARG A 154 -0.79 -21.03 -9.12
C ARG A 154 -1.72 -21.48 -7.99
N SER A 155 -1.39 -22.56 -7.29
CA SER A 155 -2.17 -23.03 -6.15
C SER A 155 -2.17 -22.02 -5.00
N LEU A 156 -1.05 -21.33 -4.77
CA LEU A 156 -0.95 -20.25 -3.78
C LEU A 156 -1.85 -19.08 -4.18
N LEU A 157 -1.82 -18.69 -5.46
CA LEU A 157 -2.64 -17.62 -6.02
C LEU A 157 -4.15 -17.90 -5.87
N GLN A 158 -4.58 -19.10 -6.26
CA GLN A 158 -6.00 -19.47 -6.28
C GLN A 158 -6.59 -19.73 -4.90
N ASN A 159 -5.78 -20.24 -3.95
CA ASN A 159 -6.28 -20.65 -2.64
C ASN A 159 -5.88 -19.64 -1.56
N LYS A 160 -4.58 -19.53 -1.27
CA LYS A 160 -4.10 -18.78 -0.10
C LYS A 160 -4.21 -17.27 -0.31
N ILE A 161 -3.80 -16.76 -1.47
CA ILE A 161 -3.91 -15.32 -1.80
C ILE A 161 -5.37 -14.91 -1.89
N ALA A 162 -6.23 -15.72 -2.52
CA ALA A 162 -7.67 -15.43 -2.59
C ALA A 162 -8.32 -15.33 -1.21
N GLN A 163 -8.03 -16.27 -0.30
CA GLN A 163 -8.55 -16.23 1.07
C GLN A 163 -8.00 -15.04 1.87
N ALA A 164 -6.69 -14.78 1.80
CA ALA A 164 -6.06 -13.65 2.48
C ALA A 164 -6.59 -12.31 1.97
N ARG A 165 -6.88 -12.19 0.66
CA ARG A 165 -7.53 -11.01 0.08
C ARG A 165 -8.94 -10.81 0.63
N LEU A 166 -9.78 -11.84 0.65
CA LEU A 166 -11.14 -11.74 1.19
C LEU A 166 -11.12 -11.24 2.64
N ALA A 167 -10.27 -11.83 3.48
CA ALA A 167 -10.12 -11.41 4.87
C ALA A 167 -9.60 -9.96 5.00
N LEU A 168 -8.71 -9.52 4.10
CA LEU A 168 -8.21 -8.15 4.07
C LEU A 168 -9.29 -7.16 3.60
N ASP A 169 -10.05 -7.52 2.57
CA ASP A 169 -11.12 -6.71 2.00
C ASP A 169 -12.23 -6.44 3.04
N GLU A 170 -12.62 -7.47 3.81
CA GLU A 170 -13.54 -7.33 4.94
C GLU A 170 -13.02 -6.35 5.99
N LYS A 171 -11.73 -6.44 6.35
CA LYS A 171 -11.11 -5.52 7.30
C LYS A 171 -11.06 -4.09 6.77
N ILE A 172 -10.77 -3.91 5.49
CA ILE A 172 -10.71 -2.59 4.86
C ILE A 172 -12.10 -1.96 4.78
N ARG A 173 -13.12 -2.73 4.41
CA ARG A 173 -14.52 -2.30 4.44
C ARG A 173 -14.94 -1.83 5.83
N ALA A 174 -14.60 -2.61 6.86
CA ALA A 174 -14.84 -2.22 8.25
C ALA A 174 -14.10 -0.94 8.66
N LEU A 175 -12.88 -0.70 8.14
CA LEU A 175 -12.09 0.50 8.41
C LEU A 175 -12.58 1.76 7.69
N ILE A 176 -13.16 1.61 6.49
CA ILE A 176 -13.66 2.71 5.66
C ILE A 176 -15.16 2.97 5.93
N GLY A 177 -15.84 2.06 6.64
CA GLY A 177 -17.26 2.20 6.99
C GLY A 177 -18.21 1.85 5.85
N ILE A 178 -17.76 1.02 4.89
CA ILE A 178 -18.58 0.53 3.78
C ILE A 178 -19.08 -0.86 4.17
N PHE A 179 -20.38 -0.99 4.47
CA PHE A 179 -21.04 -2.27 4.79
C PHE A 179 -21.74 -2.84 3.55
#